data_AF-A0A5B8VGI6-F1
#
_entry.id   AF-A0A5B8VGI6-F1
#
_cell.length_a   1.000
_cell.length_b   1.000
_cell.length_c   1.000
_cell.angle_alpha   90.00
_cell.angle_beta   90.00
_cell.angle_gamma   90.00
#
_symmetry.space_group_name_H-M   'P 1'
#
loop_
_entity.id
_entity.type
_entity.pdbx_description
1 polymer ?
#
loop_
_entity_poly.entity_id
_entity_poly.type
_entity_poly.pdbx_seq_one_letter_code
_entity_poly.pdbx_strand_id
1 'polypeptide(L)'
;MNEKGVFKIQRYDFNQNVLNRIKQSQDYFENNQWPLVYILKDEHEKQAYIGETTDTIERMKVHLKNEQKQKLSEALLISSNLFNKSATLDIESSLIKYMSADETYHLINSNIGIANHHYFQQKELYEGLFENVWEQLRQLKVVRKTLKDIDNSDLFKYSPYKSLSADQVISLKEILEALVSDNFETIIVSGSAGTGKSVLAIFLFKLLNTDLETFKFVELGTADQQIVELVEAVKKKYSNLKMGLVIPMGSFRKTVSKIFSQIKGLNRSMVIGPSNVAKEKYDILLVDESHRLRRRVNLGPVFSSFDKNSQRLGLNPSNTSELQWVLKQSSKAILFYDAGQSIKPSDVQKSEFDQVAQAADTKRLRLKTQLRSKGGDTLVRFIQGLLQIEGSTAEILQKLKGMNCACLMI
;
A
#
# COMPACT_ATOMS: atom_id res chain seq x y z
N MET A 1 -0.92 25.72 -25.57
CA MET A 1 -2.27 26.33 -25.56
C MET A 1 -2.59 26.70 -24.12
N ASN A 2 -3.07 27.90 -23.84
CA ASN A 2 -3.41 28.33 -22.46
C ASN A 2 -4.65 27.57 -21.98
N GLU A 3 -4.49 26.63 -21.04
CA GLU A 3 -5.49 25.68 -20.52
C GLU A 3 -6.47 26.27 -19.48
N LYS A 4 -6.80 27.57 -19.54
CA LYS A 4 -7.65 28.23 -18.54
C LYS A 4 -9.15 27.89 -18.62
N GLY A 5 -9.55 26.81 -19.29
CA GLY A 5 -10.97 26.50 -19.52
C GLY A 5 -11.37 25.02 -19.46
N VAL A 6 -10.46 24.11 -19.08
CA VAL A 6 -10.75 22.66 -19.09
C VAL A 6 -11.47 22.21 -17.81
N PHE A 7 -11.26 22.91 -16.69
CA PHE A 7 -11.90 22.62 -15.41
C PHE A 7 -12.11 23.90 -14.59
N LYS A 8 -12.93 23.79 -13.55
CA LYS A 8 -13.24 24.87 -12.61
C LYS A 8 -13.25 24.32 -11.18
N ILE A 9 -12.77 25.11 -10.22
CA ILE A 9 -12.88 24.81 -8.78
C ILE A 9 -13.71 25.92 -8.13
N GLN A 10 -14.90 25.55 -7.64
CA GLN A 10 -15.79 26.45 -6.91
C GLN A 10 -15.73 26.18 -5.40
N ARG A 11 -15.77 27.24 -4.60
CA ARG A 11 -15.71 27.16 -3.14
C ARG A 11 -17.04 27.54 -2.53
N TYR A 12 -17.46 26.77 -1.53
CA TYR A 12 -18.66 27.00 -0.77
C TYR A 12 -18.40 26.78 0.72
N ASP A 13 -19.03 27.60 1.56
CA ASP A 13 -19.11 27.30 3.00
C ASP A 13 -19.94 26.02 3.19
N PHE A 14 -19.37 25.01 3.85
CA PHE A 14 -20.04 23.74 4.08
C PHE A 14 -20.92 23.83 5.34
N ASN A 15 -22.14 24.35 5.15
CA ASN A 15 -23.17 24.46 6.19
C ASN A 15 -24.55 24.20 5.59
N GLN A 16 -25.62 24.33 6.39
CA GLN A 16 -26.99 24.05 5.93
C GLN A 16 -27.44 24.89 4.71
N ASN A 17 -26.82 26.06 4.48
CA ASN A 17 -27.13 26.91 3.33
C ASN A 17 -26.40 26.49 2.05
N VAL A 18 -25.44 25.56 2.10
CA VAL A 18 -24.65 25.11 0.95
C VAL A 18 -25.56 24.61 -0.19
N LEU A 19 -26.64 23.90 0.15
CA LEU A 19 -27.58 23.34 -0.82
C LEU A 19 -28.28 24.43 -1.63
N ASN A 20 -28.66 25.53 -0.98
CA ASN A 20 -29.31 26.66 -1.64
C ASN A 20 -28.32 27.41 -2.53
N ARG A 21 -27.07 27.59 -2.06
CA ARG A 21 -26.03 28.25 -2.85
C ARG A 21 -25.66 27.48 -4.12
N ILE A 22 -25.54 26.15 -4.03
CA ILE A 22 -25.26 25.29 -5.20
C ILE A 22 -26.43 25.36 -6.19
N LYS A 23 -27.69 25.28 -5.72
CA LYS A 23 -28.87 25.42 -6.58
C LYS A 23 -28.98 26.78 -7.28
N GLN A 24 -28.49 27.84 -6.63
CA GLN A 24 -28.44 29.18 -7.19
C GLN A 24 -27.24 29.40 -8.11
N SER A 25 -26.28 28.48 -8.13
CA SER A 25 -25.12 28.57 -9.02
C SER A 25 -25.61 28.46 -10.46
N GLN A 26 -25.08 29.32 -11.33
CA GLN A 26 -25.32 29.23 -12.78
C GLN A 26 -24.43 28.17 -13.45
N ASP A 27 -23.75 27.33 -12.66
CA ASP A 27 -22.86 26.32 -13.20
C ASP A 27 -23.65 25.09 -13.64
N TYR A 28 -23.57 24.80 -14.94
CA TYR A 28 -24.25 23.67 -15.56
C TYR A 28 -23.89 22.34 -14.88
N PHE A 29 -22.62 22.16 -14.50
CA PHE A 29 -22.16 20.86 -13.98
C PHE A 29 -22.71 20.56 -12.58
N GLU A 30 -23.05 21.58 -11.79
CA GLU A 30 -23.47 21.39 -10.40
C GLU A 30 -24.95 20.99 -10.28
N ASN A 31 -25.78 21.36 -11.26
CA ASN A 31 -27.24 21.24 -11.22
C ASN A 31 -27.84 20.20 -12.21
N ASN A 32 -27.03 19.57 -13.07
CA ASN A 32 -27.53 18.70 -14.15
C ASN A 32 -27.05 17.24 -14.07
N GLN A 33 -26.89 16.71 -12.85
CA GLN A 33 -26.44 15.34 -12.59
C GLN A 33 -25.09 14.98 -13.27
N TRP A 34 -24.24 15.99 -13.52
CA TRP A 34 -22.96 15.78 -14.18
C TRP A 34 -21.93 15.21 -13.21
N PRO A 35 -21.10 14.23 -13.62
CA PRO A 35 -20.02 13.72 -12.78
C PRO A 35 -19.06 14.85 -12.36
N LEU A 36 -18.84 15.01 -11.06
CA LEU A 36 -17.85 15.94 -10.52
C LEU A 36 -17.12 15.34 -9.32
N VAL A 37 -15.98 15.97 -8.97
CA VAL A 37 -15.18 15.60 -7.79
C VAL A 37 -15.27 16.73 -6.78
N TYR A 38 -15.30 16.41 -5.49
CA TYR A 38 -15.36 17.41 -4.43
C TYR A 38 -14.38 17.12 -3.31
N ILE A 39 -13.95 18.19 -2.63
CA ILE A 39 -13.15 18.14 -1.42
C ILE A 39 -13.93 18.86 -0.31
N LEU A 40 -14.28 18.16 0.75
CA LEU A 40 -14.74 18.76 1.99
C LEU A 40 -13.54 18.90 2.92
N LYS A 41 -13.33 20.06 3.54
CA LYS A 41 -12.18 20.27 4.43
C LYS A 41 -12.50 21.17 5.61
N ASP A 42 -11.70 21.02 6.65
CA ASP A 42 -11.63 21.93 7.78
C ASP A 42 -10.17 22.34 8.02
N GLU A 43 -9.90 23.65 7.98
CA GLU A 43 -8.55 24.17 8.13
C GLU A 43 -8.02 24.13 9.56
N HIS A 44 -8.90 24.15 10.56
CA HIS A 44 -8.54 24.16 11.98
C HIS A 44 -8.22 22.74 12.45
N GLU A 45 -9.10 21.79 12.20
CA GLU A 45 -8.96 20.38 12.54
C GLU A 45 -7.98 19.63 11.63
N LYS A 46 -7.54 20.27 10.54
CA LYS A 46 -6.71 19.65 9.49
C LYS A 46 -7.30 18.33 9.02
N GLN A 47 -8.61 18.28 8.79
CA GLN A 47 -9.30 17.12 8.22
C GLN A 47 -9.84 17.42 6.82
N ALA A 48 -9.84 16.41 5.96
CA ALA A 48 -10.51 16.51 4.67
C ALA A 48 -11.14 15.19 4.24
N TYR A 49 -12.12 15.27 3.35
CA TYR A 49 -12.78 14.15 2.69
C TYR A 49 -12.84 14.46 1.21
N ILE A 50 -12.55 13.47 0.37
CA ILE A 50 -12.58 13.61 -1.08
C ILE A 50 -13.61 12.63 -1.60
N GLY A 51 -14.44 13.02 -2.55
CA GLY A 51 -15.39 12.11 -3.17
C GLY A 51 -15.77 12.54 -4.58
N GLU A 52 -16.38 11.64 -5.32
CA GLU A 52 -17.08 11.97 -6.56
C GLU A 52 -18.60 11.80 -6.42
N THR A 53 -19.34 12.47 -7.29
CA THR A 53 -20.79 12.29 -7.39
C THR A 53 -21.30 12.75 -8.74
N THR A 54 -22.42 12.17 -9.17
CA THR A 54 -23.24 12.73 -10.24
C THR A 54 -24.32 13.64 -9.66
N ASP A 55 -24.87 13.33 -8.49
CA ASP A 55 -25.86 14.18 -7.81
C ASP A 55 -25.21 14.96 -6.67
N THR A 56 -24.83 16.21 -6.95
CA THR A 56 -24.16 17.08 -5.98
C THR A 56 -25.06 17.42 -4.80
N ILE A 57 -26.34 17.71 -5.05
CA ILE A 57 -27.26 18.19 -4.01
C ILE A 57 -27.58 17.07 -3.01
N GLU A 58 -27.97 15.89 -3.48
CA GLU A 58 -28.24 14.76 -2.59
C GLU A 58 -26.96 14.33 -1.87
N ARG A 59 -25.80 14.35 -2.54
CA ARG A 59 -24.53 14.00 -1.89
C ARG A 59 -24.16 14.96 -0.76
N MET A 60 -24.26 16.27 -0.97
CA MET A 60 -23.97 17.26 0.08
C MET A 60 -24.96 17.14 1.24
N LYS A 61 -26.24 16.89 0.95
CA LYS A 61 -27.29 16.67 1.96
C LYS A 61 -27.02 15.42 2.81
N VAL A 62 -26.52 14.34 2.20
CA VAL A 62 -26.08 13.14 2.93
C VAL A 62 -24.91 13.46 3.85
N HIS A 63 -23.89 14.18 3.36
CA HIS A 63 -22.72 14.54 4.17
C HIS A 63 -23.06 15.48 5.33
N LEU A 64 -24.00 16.40 5.15
CA LEU A 64 -24.51 17.29 6.22
C LEU A 64 -25.23 16.54 7.34
N LYS A 65 -25.72 15.31 7.10
CA LYS A 65 -26.34 14.45 8.11
C LYS A 65 -25.33 13.50 8.77
N ASN A 66 -24.12 13.39 8.23
CA ASN A 66 -23.09 12.49 8.74
C ASN A 66 -22.33 13.17 9.88
N GLU A 67 -22.29 12.55 11.06
CA GLU A 67 -21.74 13.14 12.29
C GLU A 67 -20.27 13.57 12.19
N GLN A 68 -19.47 12.87 11.37
CA GLN A 68 -18.07 13.18 11.16
C GLN A 68 -17.88 14.27 10.09
N LYS A 69 -18.59 14.15 8.95
CA LYS A 69 -18.40 15.05 7.80
C LYS A 69 -19.08 16.41 7.99
N GLN A 70 -20.15 16.49 8.77
CA GLN A 70 -20.82 17.76 9.09
C GLN A 70 -19.93 18.76 9.85
N LYS A 71 -18.81 18.28 10.43
CA LYS A 71 -17.83 19.11 11.14
C LYS A 71 -16.87 19.84 10.18
N LEU A 72 -16.89 19.52 8.90
CA LEU A 72 -16.06 20.18 7.90
C LEU A 72 -16.63 21.57 7.57
N SER A 73 -15.78 22.52 7.19
CA SER A 73 -16.17 23.93 7.09
C SER A 73 -16.29 24.44 5.65
N GLU A 74 -15.58 23.83 4.70
CA GLU A 74 -15.53 24.28 3.29
C GLU A 74 -15.72 23.10 2.34
N ALA A 75 -16.46 23.34 1.25
CA ALA A 75 -16.62 22.43 0.13
C ALA A 75 -16.02 23.05 -1.14
N LEU A 76 -15.12 22.30 -1.79
CA LEU A 76 -14.57 22.64 -3.09
C LEU A 76 -15.16 21.70 -4.13
N LEU A 77 -15.93 22.22 -5.08
CA LEU A 77 -16.48 21.46 -6.20
C LEU A 77 -15.56 21.64 -7.40
N ILE A 78 -15.06 20.53 -7.93
CA ILE A 78 -14.17 20.46 -9.09
C ILE A 78 -15.01 19.92 -10.25
N SER A 79 -15.23 20.73 -11.28
CA SER A 79 -16.00 20.37 -12.46
C SER A 79 -15.16 20.50 -13.73
N SER A 80 -15.44 19.67 -14.73
CA SER A 80 -14.79 19.69 -16.04
C SER A 80 -15.73 19.13 -17.11
N ASN A 81 -15.66 19.68 -18.32
CA ASN A 81 -16.36 19.13 -19.49
C ASN A 81 -15.79 17.76 -19.93
N LEU A 82 -14.59 17.39 -19.48
CA LEU A 82 -13.97 16.08 -19.74
C LEU A 82 -14.41 15.01 -18.73
N PHE A 83 -15.15 15.39 -17.69
CA PHE A 83 -15.57 14.45 -16.66
C PHE A 83 -16.70 13.54 -17.15
N ASN A 84 -16.40 12.26 -17.09
CA ASN A 84 -17.36 11.18 -17.05
C ASN A 84 -17.16 10.40 -15.74
N LYS A 85 -17.96 9.35 -15.51
CA LYS A 85 -17.86 8.56 -14.29
C LYS A 85 -16.46 7.95 -14.08
N SER A 86 -15.82 7.46 -15.13
CA SER A 86 -14.47 6.90 -15.04
C SER A 86 -13.45 7.99 -14.70
N ALA A 87 -13.53 9.14 -15.38
CA ALA A 87 -12.60 10.26 -15.17
C ALA A 87 -12.66 10.79 -13.74
N THR A 88 -13.87 10.94 -13.19
CA THR A 88 -14.06 11.45 -11.83
C THR A 88 -13.53 10.49 -10.77
N LEU A 89 -13.70 9.18 -10.96
CA LEU A 89 -13.09 8.16 -10.11
C LEU A 89 -11.54 8.20 -10.16
N ASP A 90 -10.96 8.38 -11.35
CA ASP A 90 -9.50 8.47 -11.51
C ASP A 90 -8.93 9.73 -10.82
N ILE A 91 -9.61 10.87 -10.97
CA ILE A 91 -9.24 12.13 -10.32
C ILE A 91 -9.43 12.03 -8.80
N GLU A 92 -10.54 11.49 -8.31
CA GLU A 92 -10.79 11.24 -6.88
C GLU A 92 -9.67 10.38 -6.28
N SER A 93 -9.38 9.23 -6.90
CA SER A 93 -8.34 8.30 -6.47
C SER A 93 -6.96 8.98 -6.43
N SER A 94 -6.64 9.77 -7.46
CA SER A 94 -5.40 10.54 -7.52
C SER A 94 -5.34 11.60 -6.42
N LEU A 95 -6.41 12.35 -6.18
CA LEU A 95 -6.48 13.33 -5.10
C LEU A 95 -6.31 12.67 -3.73
N ILE A 96 -7.00 11.55 -3.45
CA ILE A 96 -6.83 10.81 -2.19
C ILE A 96 -5.38 10.39 -2.00
N LYS A 97 -4.76 9.83 -3.05
CA LYS A 97 -3.38 9.35 -3.03
C LYS A 97 -2.37 10.47 -2.77
N TYR A 98 -2.47 11.58 -3.52
CA TYR A 98 -1.51 12.68 -3.43
C TYR A 98 -1.75 13.56 -2.19
N MET A 99 -3.00 13.88 -1.85
CA MET A 99 -3.31 14.67 -0.64
C MET A 99 -2.93 13.93 0.65
N SER A 100 -3.06 12.59 0.69
CA SER A 100 -2.56 11.80 1.82
C SER A 100 -1.06 11.95 2.04
N ALA A 101 -0.28 12.13 0.97
CA ALA A 101 1.17 12.27 1.03
C ALA A 101 1.65 13.73 1.14
N ASP A 102 0.76 14.70 0.88
CA ASP A 102 1.01 16.12 1.09
C ASP A 102 1.13 16.49 2.58
N GLU A 103 0.49 15.70 3.46
CA GLU A 103 0.47 15.88 4.93
C GLU A 103 -0.20 17.17 5.42
N THR A 104 -0.88 17.93 4.53
CA THR A 104 -1.63 19.13 4.94
C THR A 104 -2.93 18.79 5.67
N TYR A 105 -3.59 17.69 5.31
CA TYR A 105 -4.83 17.22 5.93
C TYR A 105 -4.77 15.72 6.26
N HIS A 106 -5.40 15.33 7.36
CA HIS A 106 -5.77 13.96 7.66
C HIS A 106 -7.04 13.60 6.89
N LEU A 107 -6.91 12.73 5.89
CA LEU A 107 -8.03 12.34 5.05
C LEU A 107 -8.92 11.30 5.73
N ILE A 108 -10.22 11.59 5.82
CA ILE A 108 -11.23 10.73 6.46
C ILE A 108 -11.36 9.40 5.71
N ASN A 109 -11.48 9.44 4.39
CA ASN A 109 -11.62 8.26 3.54
C ASN A 109 -10.29 7.65 3.08
N SER A 110 -9.15 8.15 3.58
CA SER A 110 -7.86 7.50 3.31
C SER A 110 -7.69 6.18 4.07
N ASN A 111 -8.47 5.97 5.14
CA ASN A 111 -8.26 4.82 6.04
C ASN A 111 -8.52 3.47 5.39
N ILE A 112 -9.17 3.43 4.24
CA ILE A 112 -9.63 2.18 3.66
C ILE A 112 -8.66 1.68 2.61
N GLY A 113 -8.24 2.46 1.62
CA GLY A 113 -7.33 1.99 0.56
C GLY A 113 -7.84 0.78 -0.26
N ILE A 114 -8.94 0.14 0.17
CA ILE A 114 -9.66 -0.94 -0.49
C ILE A 114 -10.56 -0.38 -1.60
N ALA A 115 -11.17 0.81 -1.41
CA ALA A 115 -12.17 1.36 -2.32
C ALA A 115 -11.66 1.76 -3.73
N ASN A 116 -10.35 1.70 -4.01
CA ASN A 116 -9.76 2.17 -5.26
C ASN A 116 -9.21 1.04 -6.14
N HIS A 117 -9.85 -0.14 -6.12
CA HIS A 117 -9.33 -1.35 -6.79
C HIS A 117 -9.76 -1.58 -8.25
N HIS A 118 -10.65 -0.76 -8.82
CA HIS A 118 -11.29 -1.17 -10.08
C HIS A 118 -11.10 -0.31 -11.31
N TYR A 119 -10.46 0.86 -11.24
CA TYR A 119 -10.40 1.74 -12.40
C TYR A 119 -8.97 2.24 -12.59
N PHE A 120 -8.25 1.48 -13.40
CA PHE A 120 -6.94 1.84 -13.95
C PHE A 120 -7.07 1.80 -15.47
N GLN A 121 -8.10 2.44 -16.00
CA GLN A 121 -8.30 2.55 -17.43
C GLN A 121 -8.23 4.04 -17.77
N GLN A 122 -7.09 4.43 -18.36
CA GLN A 122 -6.81 5.75 -18.98
C GLN A 122 -6.03 6.77 -18.15
N LYS A 123 -5.02 6.31 -17.40
CA LYS A 123 -4.00 7.18 -16.77
C LYS A 123 -3.47 8.28 -17.71
N GLU A 124 -3.19 7.92 -18.95
CA GLU A 124 -2.59 8.83 -19.94
C GLU A 124 -3.56 9.94 -20.41
N LEU A 125 -4.89 9.71 -20.35
CA LEU A 125 -5.87 10.69 -20.85
C LEU A 125 -6.12 11.82 -19.84
N TYR A 126 -6.05 11.53 -18.54
CA TYR A 126 -6.41 12.46 -17.47
C TYR A 126 -5.23 12.96 -16.64
N GLU A 127 -4.01 12.48 -16.88
CA GLU A 127 -2.80 12.93 -16.17
C GLU A 127 -2.60 14.45 -16.27
N GLY A 128 -2.70 15.02 -17.47
CA GLY A 128 -2.58 16.48 -17.66
C GLY A 128 -3.69 17.28 -16.96
N LEU A 129 -4.92 16.74 -16.92
CA LEU A 129 -6.02 17.36 -16.19
C LEU A 129 -5.76 17.36 -14.68
N PHE A 130 -5.27 16.22 -14.15
CA PHE A 130 -4.94 16.09 -12.73
C PHE A 130 -3.79 17.03 -12.33
N GLU A 131 -2.74 17.14 -13.13
CA GLU A 131 -1.62 18.06 -12.89
C GLU A 131 -2.10 19.50 -12.73
N ASN A 132 -2.99 19.93 -13.63
CA ASN A 132 -3.57 21.27 -13.58
C ASN A 132 -4.49 21.47 -12.36
N VAL A 133 -5.33 20.49 -12.04
CA VAL A 133 -6.16 20.53 -10.82
C VAL A 133 -5.28 20.63 -9.58
N TRP A 134 -4.18 19.87 -9.51
CA TRP A 134 -3.24 19.90 -8.39
C TRP A 134 -2.59 21.27 -8.23
N GLU A 135 -2.11 21.86 -9.32
CA GLU A 135 -1.47 23.18 -9.26
C GLU A 135 -2.47 24.28 -8.86
N GLN A 136 -3.72 24.20 -9.34
CA GLN A 136 -4.79 25.10 -8.89
C GLN A 136 -5.04 24.95 -7.39
N LEU A 137 -5.09 23.71 -6.87
CA LEU A 137 -5.23 23.46 -5.42
C LEU A 137 -4.04 24.01 -4.61
N ARG A 138 -2.83 24.00 -5.16
CA ARG A 138 -1.64 24.62 -4.54
C ARG A 138 -1.75 26.15 -4.48
N GLN A 139 -2.16 26.78 -5.59
CA GLN A 139 -2.38 28.23 -5.64
C GLN A 139 -3.46 28.66 -4.64
N LEU A 140 -4.50 27.83 -4.50
CA LEU A 140 -5.58 27.97 -3.52
C LEU A 140 -5.16 27.64 -2.07
N LYS A 141 -3.90 27.24 -1.84
CA LYS A 141 -3.33 26.83 -0.55
C LYS A 141 -4.06 25.67 0.13
N VAL A 142 -4.76 24.85 -0.66
CA VAL A 142 -5.37 23.61 -0.18
C VAL A 142 -4.28 22.55 0.02
N VAL A 143 -3.33 22.46 -0.89
CA VAL A 143 -2.17 21.55 -0.77
C VAL A 143 -0.88 22.36 -0.86
N ARG A 144 0.25 21.79 -0.42
CA ARG A 144 1.52 22.54 -0.31
C ARG A 144 2.57 22.06 -1.29
N LYS A 145 2.83 20.76 -1.32
CA LYS A 145 3.93 20.13 -2.06
C LYS A 145 3.60 20.04 -3.56
N THR A 146 4.65 20.09 -4.39
CA THR A 146 4.49 19.76 -5.81
C THR A 146 4.23 18.26 -5.97
N LEU A 147 3.66 17.85 -7.10
CA LEU A 147 3.55 16.42 -7.44
C LEU A 147 4.92 15.74 -7.42
N LYS A 148 5.95 16.40 -7.95
CA LYS A 148 7.34 15.91 -7.97
C LYS A 148 7.92 15.70 -6.57
N ASP A 149 7.64 16.60 -5.62
CA ASP A 149 8.09 16.44 -4.23
C ASP A 149 7.41 15.25 -3.57
N ILE A 150 6.11 15.07 -3.83
CA ILE A 150 5.33 13.95 -3.32
C ILE A 150 5.82 12.62 -3.92
N ASP A 151 5.97 12.53 -5.24
CA ASP A 151 6.41 11.32 -5.93
C ASP A 151 7.78 10.82 -5.43
N ASN A 152 8.66 11.75 -5.07
CA ASN A 152 9.97 11.44 -4.53
C ASN A 152 9.96 11.05 -3.05
N SER A 153 8.89 11.37 -2.33
CA SER A 153 8.77 11.09 -0.89
C SER A 153 8.64 9.59 -0.60
N ASP A 154 9.28 9.16 0.48
CA ASP A 154 9.15 7.78 0.97
C ASP A 154 7.70 7.46 1.35
N LEU A 155 7.00 8.43 1.94
CA LEU A 155 5.59 8.30 2.31
C LEU A 155 4.77 7.91 1.08
N PHE A 156 4.94 8.59 -0.05
CA PHE A 156 4.23 8.23 -1.28
C PHE A 156 4.68 6.89 -1.86
N LYS A 157 5.98 6.58 -1.86
CA LYS A 157 6.53 5.33 -2.41
C LYS A 157 6.00 4.09 -1.70
N TYR A 158 5.87 4.13 -0.38
CA TYR A 158 5.48 3.01 0.47
C TYR A 158 4.13 3.22 1.17
N SER A 159 3.37 4.21 0.69
CA SER A 159 2.08 4.58 1.24
C SER A 159 1.10 3.39 1.24
N PRO A 160 0.40 3.11 2.36
CA PRO A 160 -0.74 2.21 2.33
C PRO A 160 -1.96 2.80 1.59
N TYR A 161 -1.88 4.06 1.14
CA TYR A 161 -2.92 4.69 0.32
C TYR A 161 -2.70 4.44 -1.18
N LYS A 162 -1.64 3.70 -1.57
CA LYS A 162 -1.51 3.22 -2.94
C LYS A 162 -2.54 2.13 -3.20
N SER A 163 -3.29 2.28 -4.28
CA SER A 163 -4.13 1.21 -4.82
C SER A 163 -3.29 -0.03 -5.08
N LEU A 164 -3.77 -1.17 -4.59
CA LEU A 164 -3.20 -2.47 -4.92
C LEU A 164 -3.58 -2.85 -6.37
N SER A 165 -2.69 -3.57 -7.05
CA SER A 165 -3.03 -4.22 -8.32
C SER A 165 -4.02 -5.36 -8.10
N ALA A 166 -4.75 -5.79 -9.15
CA ALA A 166 -5.67 -6.93 -9.06
C ALA A 166 -5.02 -8.20 -8.47
N ASP A 167 -3.77 -8.47 -8.86
CA ASP A 167 -2.97 -9.59 -8.35
C ASP A 167 -2.64 -9.47 -6.85
N GLN A 168 -2.36 -8.24 -6.38
CA GLN A 168 -2.17 -7.95 -4.96
C GLN A 168 -3.48 -8.05 -4.17
N VAL A 169 -4.62 -7.66 -4.75
CA VAL A 169 -5.95 -7.81 -4.13
C VAL A 169 -6.30 -9.28 -3.95
N ILE A 170 -6.07 -10.11 -4.97
CA ILE A 170 -6.28 -11.56 -4.87
C ILE A 170 -5.38 -12.13 -3.77
N SER A 171 -4.09 -11.78 -3.77
CA SER A 171 -3.15 -12.22 -2.74
C SER A 171 -3.57 -11.76 -1.34
N LEU A 172 -4.08 -10.53 -1.20
CA LEU A 172 -4.58 -10.01 0.08
C LEU A 172 -5.73 -10.88 0.61
N LYS A 173 -6.70 -11.26 -0.24
CA LYS A 173 -7.81 -12.13 0.14
C LYS A 173 -7.31 -13.49 0.61
N GLU A 174 -6.41 -14.12 -0.16
CA GLU A 174 -5.83 -15.41 0.22
C GLU A 174 -5.02 -15.34 1.52
N ILE A 175 -4.34 -14.22 1.80
CA ILE A 175 -3.66 -13.99 3.09
C ILE A 175 -4.68 -13.94 4.22
N LEU A 176 -5.75 -13.14 4.07
CA LEU A 176 -6.76 -12.99 5.11
C LEU A 176 -7.48 -14.31 5.38
N GLU A 177 -7.84 -15.07 4.34
CA GLU A 177 -8.40 -16.43 4.46
C GLU A 177 -7.48 -17.37 5.24
N ALA A 178 -6.17 -17.35 4.95
CA ALA A 178 -5.19 -18.16 5.66
C ALA A 178 -4.98 -17.72 7.12
N LEU A 179 -5.15 -16.43 7.42
CA LEU A 179 -5.11 -15.92 8.80
C LEU A 179 -6.32 -16.37 9.62
N VAL A 180 -7.50 -16.48 9.00
CA VAL A 180 -8.73 -17.01 9.63
C VAL A 180 -8.63 -18.52 9.83
N SER A 181 -8.04 -19.24 8.88
CA SER A 181 -7.85 -20.70 8.96
C SER A 181 -6.89 -21.12 10.09
N ASP A 182 -7.13 -22.28 10.69
CA ASP A 182 -6.19 -22.93 11.62
C ASP A 182 -5.19 -23.83 10.89
N ASN A 183 -5.41 -24.12 9.61
CA ASN A 183 -4.57 -25.04 8.84
C ASN A 183 -3.21 -24.47 8.43
N PHE A 184 -3.03 -23.15 8.51
CA PHE A 184 -1.82 -22.49 7.99
C PHE A 184 -1.12 -21.65 9.06
N GLU A 185 0.03 -22.07 9.55
CA GLU A 185 0.85 -21.25 10.46
C GLU A 185 1.74 -20.26 9.68
N THR A 186 2.11 -20.60 8.45
CA THR A 186 2.99 -19.77 7.63
C THR A 186 2.39 -19.42 6.27
N ILE A 187 2.61 -18.20 5.82
CA ILE A 187 2.22 -17.71 4.50
C ILE A 187 3.47 -17.12 3.83
N ILE A 188 3.88 -17.68 2.70
CA ILE A 188 5.00 -17.15 1.90
C ILE A 188 4.45 -16.40 0.70
N VAL A 189 4.69 -15.10 0.64
CA VAL A 189 4.35 -14.24 -0.49
C VAL A 189 5.59 -14.00 -1.33
N SER A 190 5.71 -14.73 -2.44
CA SER A 190 6.83 -14.60 -3.37
C SER A 190 6.53 -13.60 -4.48
N GLY A 191 7.56 -12.92 -4.98
CA GLY A 191 7.44 -12.08 -6.17
C GLY A 191 8.78 -11.50 -6.55
N SER A 192 9.00 -11.18 -7.82
CA SER A 192 10.24 -10.55 -8.27
C SER A 192 10.36 -9.10 -7.76
N ALA A 193 11.54 -8.49 -7.91
CA ALA A 193 11.76 -7.10 -7.58
C ALA A 193 10.74 -6.20 -8.31
N GLY A 194 10.08 -5.28 -7.59
CA GLY A 194 9.09 -4.36 -8.20
C GLY A 194 7.66 -4.89 -8.31
N THR A 195 7.36 -6.08 -7.78
CA THR A 195 5.98 -6.61 -7.64
C THR A 195 5.17 -5.99 -6.49
N GLY A 196 5.75 -5.07 -5.73
CA GLY A 196 5.06 -4.32 -4.69
C GLY A 196 4.83 -5.06 -3.37
N LYS A 197 5.64 -6.09 -3.05
CA LYS A 197 5.61 -6.84 -1.77
C LYS A 197 5.54 -5.93 -0.54
N SER A 198 6.43 -4.94 -0.43
CA SER A 198 6.45 -3.99 0.71
C SER A 198 5.17 -3.16 0.82
N VAL A 199 4.57 -2.76 -0.30
CA VAL A 199 3.31 -2.01 -0.31
C VAL A 199 2.18 -2.90 0.20
N LEU A 200 2.11 -4.15 -0.27
CA LEU A 200 1.13 -5.13 0.23
C LEU A 200 1.31 -5.41 1.73
N ALA A 201 2.54 -5.55 2.22
CA ALA A 201 2.84 -5.75 3.63
C ALA A 201 2.34 -4.58 4.50
N ILE A 202 2.67 -3.34 4.11
CA ILE A 202 2.26 -2.13 4.83
C ILE A 202 0.74 -1.94 4.76
N PHE A 203 0.14 -2.22 3.61
CA PHE A 203 -1.31 -2.17 3.41
C PHE A 203 -2.05 -3.15 4.34
N LEU A 204 -1.67 -4.43 4.32
CA LEU A 204 -2.25 -5.45 5.18
C LEU A 204 -2.08 -5.09 6.66
N PHE A 205 -0.91 -4.60 7.05
CA PHE A 205 -0.65 -4.18 8.42
C PHE A 205 -1.60 -3.06 8.86
N LYS A 206 -1.74 -2.02 8.02
CA LYS A 206 -2.70 -0.94 8.28
C LYS A 206 -4.13 -1.47 8.36
N LEU A 207 -4.53 -2.27 7.38
CA LEU A 207 -5.88 -2.80 7.28
C LEU A 207 -6.33 -3.51 8.56
N LEU A 208 -5.47 -4.37 9.11
CA LEU A 208 -5.74 -5.11 10.35
C LEU A 208 -5.71 -4.22 11.60
N ASN A 209 -5.02 -3.07 11.57
CA ASN A 209 -5.01 -2.10 12.67
C ASN A 209 -6.11 -1.02 12.58
N THR A 210 -6.80 -0.90 11.45
CA THR A 210 -7.90 0.07 11.27
C THR A 210 -9.17 -0.38 12.00
N ASP A 211 -9.77 0.49 12.80
CA ASP A 211 -11.03 0.21 13.52
C ASP A 211 -12.18 -0.15 12.58
N LEU A 212 -12.97 -1.17 12.95
CA LEU A 212 -14.04 -1.69 12.09
C LEU A 212 -15.12 -0.66 11.77
N GLU A 213 -15.43 0.22 12.73
CA GLU A 213 -16.34 1.35 12.53
C GLU A 213 -15.92 2.22 11.34
N THR A 214 -14.61 2.35 11.08
CA THR A 214 -14.09 3.12 9.94
C THR A 214 -14.59 2.57 8.60
N PHE A 215 -14.80 1.25 8.48
CA PHE A 215 -15.31 0.65 7.25
C PHE A 215 -16.79 0.94 7.00
N LYS A 216 -17.59 1.18 8.06
CA LYS A 216 -19.02 1.49 7.93
C LYS A 216 -19.28 2.85 7.27
N PHE A 217 -18.30 3.75 7.32
CA PHE A 217 -18.44 5.14 6.85
C PHE A 217 -17.96 5.37 5.42
N VAL A 218 -17.60 4.30 4.70
CA VAL A 218 -17.15 4.36 3.32
C VAL A 218 -18.08 3.55 2.43
N GLU A 219 -18.37 4.10 1.26
CA GLU A 219 -19.09 3.38 0.22
C GLU A 219 -18.14 2.34 -0.38
N LEU A 220 -18.38 1.08 -0.05
CA LEU A 220 -17.55 -0.06 -0.44
C LEU A 220 -18.19 -0.78 -1.63
N GLY A 221 -17.38 -1.16 -2.63
CA GLY A 221 -17.80 -2.09 -3.67
C GLY A 221 -17.97 -3.51 -3.12
N THR A 222 -18.56 -4.41 -3.92
CA THR A 222 -18.76 -5.82 -3.53
C THR A 222 -17.45 -6.55 -3.22
N ALA A 223 -16.39 -6.29 -3.99
CA ALA A 223 -15.06 -6.85 -3.75
C ALA A 223 -14.45 -6.39 -2.42
N ASP A 224 -14.77 -5.17 -2.01
CA ASP A 224 -14.29 -4.53 -0.79
C ASP A 224 -15.05 -5.06 0.43
N GLN A 225 -16.34 -5.35 0.27
CA GLN A 225 -17.21 -5.94 1.28
C GLN A 225 -16.66 -7.31 1.75
N GLN A 226 -16.26 -8.16 0.81
CA GLN A 226 -15.63 -9.45 1.14
C GLN A 226 -14.32 -9.27 1.94
N ILE A 227 -13.51 -8.26 1.59
CA ILE A 227 -12.27 -7.97 2.34
C ILE A 227 -12.61 -7.54 3.77
N VAL A 228 -13.64 -6.69 3.95
CA VAL A 228 -14.09 -6.26 5.28
C VAL A 228 -14.59 -7.46 6.11
N GLU A 229 -15.39 -8.36 5.53
CA GLU A 229 -15.85 -9.57 6.21
C GLU A 229 -14.69 -10.45 6.69
N LEU A 230 -13.66 -10.62 5.84
CA LEU A 230 -12.45 -11.36 6.21
C LEU A 230 -11.66 -10.65 7.32
N VAL A 231 -11.53 -9.31 7.26
CA VAL A 231 -10.87 -8.52 8.32
C VAL A 231 -11.62 -8.65 9.64
N GLU A 232 -12.95 -8.61 9.61
CA GLU A 232 -13.79 -8.85 10.79
C GLU A 232 -13.56 -10.26 11.36
N ALA A 233 -13.49 -11.28 10.50
CA ALA A 233 -13.23 -12.65 10.93
C ALA A 233 -11.85 -12.80 11.57
N VAL A 234 -10.81 -12.18 10.99
CA VAL A 234 -9.47 -12.14 11.60
C VAL A 234 -9.55 -11.47 12.98
N LYS A 235 -10.16 -10.29 13.09
CA LYS A 235 -10.26 -9.56 14.36
C LYS A 235 -11.07 -10.31 15.43
N LYS A 236 -12.13 -11.03 15.04
CA LYS A 236 -12.90 -11.88 15.96
C LYS A 236 -12.07 -13.03 16.50
N LYS A 237 -11.16 -13.60 15.69
CA LYS A 237 -10.24 -14.66 16.10
C LYS A 237 -9.18 -14.17 17.08
N TYR A 238 -8.69 -12.94 16.94
CA TYR A 238 -7.65 -12.35 17.78
C TYR A 238 -8.22 -11.21 18.65
N SER A 239 -8.63 -11.51 19.88
CA SER A 239 -9.28 -10.54 20.80
C SER A 239 -8.41 -9.33 21.17
N ASN A 240 -7.08 -9.49 21.19
CA ASN A 240 -6.12 -8.39 21.36
C ASN A 240 -4.93 -8.62 20.43
N LEU A 241 -5.16 -8.37 19.14
CA LEU A 241 -4.23 -8.69 18.06
C LEU A 241 -2.88 -7.99 18.21
N LYS A 242 -1.84 -8.75 18.56
CA LYS A 242 -0.46 -8.27 18.64
C LYS A 242 0.30 -8.58 17.35
N MET A 243 0.57 -7.52 16.58
CA MET A 243 1.28 -7.62 15.30
C MET A 243 2.66 -6.96 15.35
N GLY A 244 3.58 -7.47 14.53
CA GLY A 244 4.88 -6.83 14.27
C GLY A 244 5.24 -6.86 12.78
N LEU A 245 5.73 -5.74 12.26
CA LEU A 245 6.32 -5.65 10.92
C LEU A 245 7.84 -5.69 11.03
N VAL A 246 8.42 -6.85 10.75
CA VAL A 246 9.86 -7.10 10.79
C VAL A 246 10.49 -6.61 9.49
N ILE A 247 11.46 -5.70 9.61
CA ILE A 247 12.29 -5.24 8.49
C ILE A 247 13.76 -5.45 8.87
N PRO A 248 14.47 -6.41 8.24
CA PRO A 248 15.88 -6.67 8.55
C PRO A 248 16.82 -5.48 8.26
N MET A 249 16.52 -4.72 7.19
CA MET A 249 17.37 -3.61 6.74
C MET A 249 17.11 -2.34 7.55
N GLY A 250 18.10 -1.88 8.33
CA GLY A 250 17.95 -0.77 9.26
C GLY A 250 17.57 0.58 8.65
N SER A 251 18.07 0.92 7.46
CA SER A 251 17.71 2.16 6.76
C SER A 251 16.24 2.16 6.34
N PHE A 252 15.81 1.10 5.65
CA PHE A 252 14.41 0.95 5.23
C PHE A 252 13.47 0.85 6.43
N ARG A 253 13.88 0.16 7.50
CA ARG A 253 13.13 0.11 8.76
C ARG A 253 12.88 1.50 9.34
N LYS A 254 13.88 2.39 9.34
CA LYS A 254 13.71 3.79 9.81
C LYS A 254 12.70 4.55 8.95
N THR A 255 12.78 4.38 7.63
CA THR A 255 11.81 4.97 6.69
C THR A 255 10.40 4.51 6.99
N VAL A 256 10.15 3.19 7.07
CA VAL A 256 8.80 2.66 7.35
C VAL A 256 8.31 3.06 8.75
N SER A 257 9.20 3.10 9.76
CA SER A 257 8.86 3.60 11.09
C SER A 257 8.36 5.05 11.05
N LYS A 258 9.01 5.92 10.27
CA LYS A 258 8.57 7.31 10.09
C LYS A 258 7.19 7.38 9.44
N ILE A 259 6.95 6.56 8.41
CA ILE A 259 5.65 6.46 7.74
C ILE A 259 4.57 6.03 8.74
N PHE A 260 4.83 5.02 9.56
CA PHE A 260 3.86 4.55 10.57
C PHE A 260 3.48 5.64 11.56
N SER A 261 4.40 6.53 11.97
CA SER A 261 4.03 7.65 12.86
C SER A 261 3.14 8.71 12.23
N GLN A 262 3.02 8.75 10.91
CA GLN A 262 2.19 9.72 10.19
C GLN A 262 0.78 9.17 9.92
N ILE A 263 0.53 7.89 10.19
CA ILE A 263 -0.72 7.21 9.87
C ILE A 263 -1.49 6.95 11.17
N LYS A 264 -2.74 7.43 11.19
CA LYS A 264 -3.64 7.19 12.33
C LYS A 264 -3.82 5.68 12.55
N GLY A 265 -3.72 5.23 13.79
CA GLY A 265 -3.84 3.81 14.17
C GLY A 265 -2.53 3.01 14.09
N LEU A 266 -1.45 3.60 13.54
CA LEU A 266 -0.13 2.96 13.50
C LEU A 266 0.88 3.67 14.41
N ASN A 267 1.90 2.93 14.85
CA ASN A 267 2.98 3.46 15.69
C ASN A 267 4.35 2.96 15.22
N ARG A 268 5.39 3.78 15.40
CA ARG A 268 6.81 3.46 15.12
C ARG A 268 7.24 2.14 15.77
N SER A 269 6.76 1.85 16.97
CA SER A 269 7.13 0.64 17.73
C SER A 269 6.64 -0.67 17.09
N MET A 270 5.65 -0.61 16.20
CA MET A 270 5.15 -1.77 15.46
C MET A 270 6.12 -2.23 14.37
N VAL A 271 7.04 -1.36 13.93
CA VAL A 271 8.06 -1.66 12.93
C VAL A 271 9.35 -2.08 13.65
N ILE A 272 9.67 -3.36 13.58
CA ILE A 272 10.69 -3.96 14.43
C ILE A 272 11.84 -4.57 13.63
N GLY A 273 12.97 -4.78 14.31
CA GLY A 273 14.08 -5.56 13.77
C GLY A 273 13.98 -7.03 14.14
N PRO A 274 14.73 -7.92 13.44
CA PRO A 274 14.79 -9.33 13.80
C PRO A 274 15.19 -9.57 15.27
N SER A 275 16.07 -8.74 15.82
CA SER A 275 16.50 -8.85 17.22
C SER A 275 15.41 -8.54 18.25
N ASN A 276 14.33 -7.86 17.86
CA ASN A 276 13.18 -7.61 18.72
C ASN A 276 12.25 -8.83 18.78
N VAL A 277 12.16 -9.58 17.67
CA VAL A 277 11.32 -10.80 17.56
C VAL A 277 11.65 -11.80 18.68
N ALA A 278 12.93 -11.97 19.00
CA ALA A 278 13.37 -12.90 20.04
C ALA A 278 12.94 -12.52 21.47
N LYS A 279 12.35 -11.34 21.69
CA LYS A 279 12.05 -10.81 23.04
C LYS A 279 10.61 -11.06 23.48
N GLU A 280 9.70 -11.24 22.54
CA GLU A 280 8.27 -11.34 22.83
C GLU A 280 7.54 -12.15 21.75
N LYS A 281 6.41 -12.75 22.11
CA LYS A 281 5.53 -13.44 21.16
C LYS A 281 4.56 -12.47 20.49
N TYR A 282 4.12 -12.85 19.29
CA TYR A 282 3.17 -12.12 18.45
C TYR A 282 2.13 -13.07 17.89
N ASP A 283 0.92 -12.56 17.69
CA ASP A 283 -0.14 -13.32 17.00
C ASP A 283 0.15 -13.39 15.51
N ILE A 284 0.57 -12.26 14.92
CA ILE A 284 0.93 -12.18 13.50
C ILE A 284 2.25 -11.43 13.34
N LEU A 285 3.25 -12.06 12.71
CA LEU A 285 4.48 -11.40 12.25
C LEU A 285 4.50 -11.29 10.73
N LEU A 286 4.61 -10.07 10.24
CA LEU A 286 4.89 -9.81 8.82
C LEU A 286 6.39 -9.54 8.69
N VAL A 287 7.07 -10.25 7.81
CA VAL A 287 8.49 -10.03 7.51
C VAL A 287 8.62 -9.54 6.09
N ASP A 288 8.91 -8.25 5.94
CA ASP A 288 9.30 -7.70 4.64
C ASP A 288 10.79 -7.95 4.38
N GLU A 289 11.16 -8.11 3.11
CA GLU A 289 12.53 -8.47 2.71
C GLU A 289 13.04 -9.71 3.47
N SER A 290 12.19 -10.74 3.63
CA SER A 290 12.48 -11.91 4.47
C SER A 290 13.75 -12.68 4.05
N HIS A 291 14.13 -12.60 2.78
CA HIS A 291 15.39 -13.14 2.27
C HIS A 291 16.64 -12.48 2.89
N ARG A 292 16.50 -11.34 3.58
CA ARG A 292 17.55 -10.61 4.32
C ARG A 292 17.59 -10.96 5.80
N LEU A 293 16.72 -11.85 6.28
CA LEU A 293 16.87 -12.45 7.60
C LEU A 293 18.21 -13.17 7.66
N ARG A 294 18.87 -13.09 8.82
CA ARG A 294 20.26 -13.48 8.93
C ARG A 294 20.44 -14.86 9.53
N ARG A 295 21.52 -15.53 9.15
CA ARG A 295 22.10 -16.67 9.85
C ARG A 295 23.40 -16.25 10.54
N ARG A 296 23.94 -17.10 11.41
CA ARG A 296 25.17 -16.84 12.18
C ARG A 296 26.45 -16.88 11.32
N VAL A 297 26.53 -16.04 10.28
CA VAL A 297 27.67 -15.94 9.35
C VAL A 297 27.98 -14.46 9.12
N ASN A 298 29.25 -14.07 9.29
CA ASN A 298 29.76 -12.72 8.97
C ASN A 298 28.90 -11.56 9.52
N LEU A 299 28.40 -11.69 10.77
CA LEU A 299 27.49 -10.71 11.39
C LEU A 299 28.19 -9.48 12.00
N GLY A 300 29.52 -9.49 12.07
CA GLY A 300 30.32 -8.41 12.66
C GLY A 300 29.86 -8.07 14.09
N PRO A 301 29.56 -6.80 14.41
CA PRO A 301 29.15 -6.39 15.76
C PRO A 301 27.88 -7.06 16.30
N VAL A 302 27.05 -7.65 15.42
CA VAL A 302 25.75 -8.21 15.80
C VAL A 302 25.86 -9.64 16.35
N PHE A 303 27.01 -10.30 16.22
CA PHE A 303 27.23 -11.68 16.68
C PHE A 303 26.77 -11.93 18.13
N SER A 304 27.23 -11.10 19.08
CA SER A 304 26.87 -11.28 20.50
C SER A 304 25.36 -11.19 20.73
N SER A 305 24.70 -10.25 20.05
CA SER A 305 23.24 -10.08 20.18
C SER A 305 22.47 -11.24 19.54
N PHE A 306 22.99 -11.80 18.44
CA PHE A 306 22.41 -12.96 17.78
C PHE A 306 22.46 -14.19 18.68
N ASP A 307 23.60 -14.42 19.33
CA ASP A 307 23.79 -15.58 20.21
C ASP A 307 22.89 -15.49 21.44
N LYS A 308 22.84 -14.32 22.08
CA LYS A 308 21.94 -14.07 23.22
C LYS A 308 20.47 -14.27 22.87
N ASN A 309 20.04 -13.80 21.70
CA ASN A 309 18.67 -13.94 21.24
C ASN A 309 18.32 -15.39 20.89
N SER A 310 19.23 -16.11 20.23
CA SER A 310 19.06 -17.53 19.93
C SER A 310 18.93 -18.35 21.21
N GLN A 311 19.83 -18.12 22.17
CA GLN A 311 19.81 -18.78 23.48
C GLN A 311 18.54 -18.45 24.27
N ARG A 312 18.07 -17.19 24.23
CA ARG A 312 16.80 -16.79 24.84
C ARG A 312 15.61 -17.59 24.29
N LEU A 313 15.66 -17.94 23.00
CA LEU A 313 14.65 -18.77 22.36
C LEU A 313 14.90 -20.27 22.55
N GLY A 314 15.93 -20.68 23.30
CA GLY A 314 16.31 -22.08 23.46
C GLY A 314 16.81 -22.72 22.15
N LEU A 315 17.36 -21.92 21.23
CA LEU A 315 17.91 -22.36 19.95
C LEU A 315 19.44 -22.31 19.99
N ASN A 316 20.09 -23.26 19.32
CA ASN A 316 21.54 -23.26 19.18
C ASN A 316 21.97 -22.16 18.19
N PRO A 317 22.75 -21.14 18.62
CA PRO A 317 23.18 -20.06 17.72
C PRO A 317 23.88 -20.55 16.45
N SER A 318 24.64 -21.65 16.52
CA SER A 318 25.41 -22.16 15.39
C SER A 318 24.57 -22.80 14.29
N ASN A 319 23.33 -23.19 14.59
CA ASN A 319 22.45 -23.88 13.65
C ASN A 319 21.05 -23.24 13.58
N THR A 320 20.97 -21.93 13.82
CA THR A 320 19.71 -21.18 13.73
C THR A 320 19.88 -19.98 12.82
N SER A 321 18.74 -19.52 12.31
CA SER A 321 18.60 -18.27 11.59
C SER A 321 17.53 -17.40 12.27
N GLU A 322 17.47 -16.13 11.87
CA GLU A 322 16.40 -15.22 12.27
C GLU A 322 15.04 -15.66 11.72
N LEU A 323 15.01 -16.47 10.65
CA LEU A 323 13.78 -17.11 10.16
C LEU A 323 13.19 -18.05 11.21
N GLN A 324 14.03 -18.89 11.83
CA GLN A 324 13.60 -19.74 12.94
C GLN A 324 13.10 -18.94 14.15
N TRP A 325 13.68 -17.76 14.39
CA TRP A 325 13.17 -16.86 15.45
C TRP A 325 11.76 -16.37 15.14
N VAL A 326 11.49 -15.99 13.89
CA VAL A 326 10.16 -15.55 13.44
C VAL A 326 9.16 -16.68 13.63
N LEU A 327 9.42 -17.85 13.05
CA LEU A 327 8.52 -19.00 13.11
C LEU A 327 8.21 -19.40 14.56
N LYS A 328 9.20 -19.37 15.45
CA LYS A 328 9.01 -19.73 16.87
C LYS A 328 8.22 -18.70 17.69
N GLN A 329 8.24 -17.43 17.29
CA GLN A 329 7.66 -16.32 18.06
C GLN A 329 6.33 -15.81 17.50
N SER A 330 5.89 -16.32 16.35
CA SER A 330 4.59 -16.00 15.75
C SER A 330 3.61 -17.17 15.82
N SER A 331 2.34 -16.88 16.07
CA SER A 331 1.26 -17.82 15.78
C SER A 331 0.95 -17.90 14.27
N LYS A 332 1.05 -16.78 13.56
CA LYS A 332 1.02 -16.70 12.09
C LYS A 332 2.21 -15.91 11.56
N ALA A 333 3.01 -16.51 10.66
CA ALA A 333 4.11 -15.82 9.98
C ALA A 333 3.73 -15.50 8.53
N ILE A 334 3.92 -14.25 8.10
CA ILE A 334 3.77 -13.83 6.70
C ILE A 334 5.14 -13.38 6.19
N LEU A 335 5.70 -14.13 5.25
CA LEU A 335 7.07 -13.95 4.75
C LEU A 335 7.03 -13.40 3.32
N PHE A 336 7.38 -12.14 3.14
CA PHE A 336 7.54 -11.55 1.81
C PHE A 336 8.93 -11.89 1.28
N TYR A 337 8.98 -12.83 0.34
CA TYR A 337 10.21 -13.50 -0.08
C TYR A 337 10.56 -13.18 -1.54
N ASP A 338 11.87 -13.04 -1.79
CA ASP A 338 12.43 -12.89 -3.14
C ASP A 338 13.76 -13.63 -3.21
N ALA A 339 13.72 -14.84 -3.75
CA ALA A 339 14.89 -15.69 -3.86
C ALA A 339 16.03 -15.05 -4.67
N GLY A 340 15.70 -14.16 -5.61
CA GLY A 340 16.68 -13.49 -6.47
C GLY A 340 17.40 -12.32 -5.81
N GLN A 341 17.03 -11.94 -4.58
CA GLN A 341 17.61 -10.79 -3.86
C GLN A 341 18.45 -11.20 -2.64
N SER A 342 18.68 -12.49 -2.43
CA SER A 342 19.68 -12.94 -1.45
C SER A 342 21.08 -12.67 -1.98
N ILE A 343 21.84 -11.81 -1.28
CA ILE A 343 23.13 -11.29 -1.78
C ILE A 343 24.24 -11.49 -0.74
N LYS A 344 23.92 -11.42 0.56
CA LYS A 344 24.95 -11.48 1.61
C LYS A 344 25.18 -12.92 2.04
N PRO A 345 26.43 -13.31 2.36
CA PRO A 345 26.70 -14.61 2.98
C PRO A 345 25.94 -14.83 4.29
N SER A 346 25.64 -13.73 5.00
CA SER A 346 24.86 -13.71 6.24
C SER A 346 23.37 -13.91 6.04
N ASP A 347 22.85 -13.79 4.82
CA ASP A 347 21.44 -14.02 4.54
C ASP A 347 21.10 -15.50 4.80
N VAL A 348 19.86 -15.74 5.22
CA VAL A 348 19.29 -17.08 5.42
C VAL A 348 19.32 -17.85 4.10
N GLN A 349 19.55 -19.16 4.18
CA GLN A 349 19.72 -19.96 2.99
C GLN A 349 18.38 -20.19 2.27
N LYS A 350 18.43 -20.32 0.95
CA LYS A 350 17.27 -20.70 0.14
C LYS A 350 16.67 -22.04 0.61
N SER A 351 17.52 -23.00 0.97
CA SER A 351 17.11 -24.31 1.46
C SER A 351 16.20 -24.25 2.70
N GLU A 352 16.43 -23.29 3.61
CA GLU A 352 15.57 -23.08 4.77
C GLU A 352 14.18 -22.59 4.35
N PHE A 353 14.09 -21.67 3.39
CA PHE A 353 12.81 -21.26 2.81
C PHE A 353 12.13 -22.38 2.04
N ASP A 354 12.88 -23.19 1.29
CA ASP A 354 12.35 -24.32 0.54
C ASP A 354 11.73 -25.37 1.50
N GLN A 355 12.34 -25.59 2.67
CA GLN A 355 11.78 -26.45 3.74
C GLN A 355 10.48 -25.88 4.29
N VAL A 356 10.44 -24.59 4.65
CA VAL A 356 9.22 -23.94 5.14
C VAL A 356 8.13 -24.00 4.07
N ALA A 357 8.47 -23.78 2.80
CA ALA A 357 7.56 -23.83 1.67
C ALA A 357 7.00 -25.23 1.36
N GLN A 358 7.64 -26.30 1.84
CA GLN A 358 7.18 -27.68 1.68
C GLN A 358 6.31 -28.17 2.84
N ALA A 359 6.28 -27.44 3.95
CA ALA A 359 5.46 -27.80 5.10
C ALA A 359 3.96 -27.71 4.79
N ALA A 360 3.16 -28.63 5.35
CA ALA A 360 1.73 -28.75 5.05
C ALA A 360 0.91 -27.56 5.57
N ASP A 361 1.40 -26.91 6.61
CA ASP A 361 0.87 -25.71 7.26
C ASP A 361 1.38 -24.40 6.62
N THR A 362 1.99 -24.47 5.43
CA THR A 362 2.44 -23.30 4.68
C THR A 362 1.60 -23.04 3.45
N LYS A 363 0.95 -21.87 3.40
CA LYS A 363 0.31 -21.34 2.18
C LYS A 363 1.33 -20.57 1.36
N ARG A 364 1.41 -20.85 0.06
CA ARG A 364 2.32 -20.17 -0.88
C ARG A 364 1.52 -19.30 -1.85
N LEU A 365 1.91 -18.03 -1.95
CA LEU A 365 1.31 -17.03 -2.82
C LEU A 365 2.39 -16.45 -3.73
N ARG A 366 1.99 -16.01 -4.94
CA ARG A 366 2.93 -15.43 -5.90
C ARG A 366 2.36 -14.19 -6.57
N LEU A 367 3.01 -13.05 -6.34
CA LEU A 367 2.80 -11.81 -7.09
C LEU A 367 3.51 -11.90 -8.45
N LYS A 368 2.75 -11.68 -9.51
CA LYS A 368 3.16 -11.76 -10.92
C LYS A 368 3.25 -10.37 -11.56
N THR A 369 2.46 -9.39 -11.11
CA THR A 369 2.41 -8.08 -11.76
C THR A 369 3.66 -7.25 -11.43
N GLN A 370 4.43 -6.89 -12.46
CA GLN A 370 5.57 -5.98 -12.36
C GLN A 370 5.11 -4.52 -12.45
N LEU A 371 5.44 -3.70 -11.46
CA LEU A 371 5.02 -2.30 -11.38
C LEU A 371 6.13 -1.30 -11.72
N ARG A 372 7.40 -1.73 -11.68
CA ARG A 372 8.58 -0.85 -11.86
C ARG A 372 9.12 -0.82 -13.28
N SER A 373 8.84 -1.84 -14.09
CA SER A 373 9.39 -2.00 -15.44
C SER A 373 8.28 -2.14 -16.47
N LYS A 374 8.33 -1.35 -17.55
CA LYS A 374 7.45 -1.48 -18.72
C LYS A 374 7.65 -2.83 -19.43
N GLY A 375 8.87 -3.37 -19.43
CA GLY A 375 9.20 -4.70 -19.99
C GLY A 375 8.73 -5.89 -19.14
N GLY A 376 8.03 -5.62 -18.03
CA GLY A 376 7.38 -6.63 -17.21
C GLY A 376 8.32 -7.67 -16.61
N ASP A 377 7.78 -8.85 -16.33
CA ASP A 377 8.54 -9.99 -15.80
C ASP A 377 9.52 -10.56 -16.85
N THR A 378 9.25 -10.38 -18.15
CA THR A 378 10.13 -10.82 -19.24
C THR A 378 11.50 -10.14 -19.17
N LEU A 379 11.53 -8.81 -19.00
CA LEU A 379 12.78 -8.09 -18.83
C LEU A 379 13.51 -8.53 -17.55
N VAL A 380 12.78 -8.74 -16.46
CA VAL A 380 13.39 -9.21 -15.21
C VAL A 380 14.02 -10.59 -15.38
N ARG A 381 13.32 -11.54 -16.01
CA ARG A 381 13.87 -12.87 -16.31
C ARG A 381 15.07 -12.80 -17.25
N PHE A 382 15.04 -11.90 -18.23
CA PHE A 382 16.18 -11.66 -19.11
C PHE A 382 17.41 -11.18 -18.32
N ILE A 383 17.25 -10.15 -17.47
CA ILE A 383 18.33 -9.64 -16.62
C ILE A 383 18.82 -10.72 -15.64
N GLN A 384 17.90 -11.46 -15.00
CA GLN A 384 18.27 -12.56 -14.11
C GLN A 384 19.06 -13.64 -14.84
N GLY A 385 18.62 -14.02 -16.04
CA GLY A 385 19.33 -14.99 -16.86
C GLY A 385 20.70 -14.48 -17.27
N LEU A 386 20.84 -13.18 -17.62
CA LEU A 386 22.11 -12.52 -17.93
C LEU A 386 23.08 -12.53 -16.73
N LEU A 387 22.58 -12.21 -15.53
CA LEU A 387 23.37 -12.17 -14.30
C LEU A 387 23.73 -13.56 -13.76
N GLN A 388 23.02 -14.61 -14.18
CA GLN A 388 23.30 -16.01 -13.84
C GLN A 388 24.14 -16.73 -14.91
N ILE A 389 24.60 -16.01 -15.95
CA ILE A 389 25.51 -16.61 -16.92
C ILE A 389 26.90 -16.73 -16.28
N GLU A 390 27.21 -17.92 -15.81
CA GLU A 390 28.58 -18.37 -15.53
C GLU A 390 28.98 -19.41 -16.60
N GLY A 391 30.21 -19.32 -17.11
CA GLY A 391 30.74 -20.21 -18.15
C GLY A 391 31.69 -19.53 -19.14
N SER A 392 32.25 -20.33 -20.05
CA SER A 392 33.14 -19.87 -21.13
C SER A 392 32.39 -19.03 -22.18
N THR A 393 33.09 -18.14 -22.89
CA THR A 393 32.48 -17.20 -23.87
C THR A 393 31.55 -17.86 -24.89
N ALA A 394 31.82 -19.13 -25.26
CA ALA A 394 30.97 -19.90 -26.17
C ALA A 394 29.62 -20.31 -25.55
N GLU A 395 29.58 -20.67 -24.27
CA GLU A 395 28.36 -21.02 -23.53
C GLU A 395 27.49 -19.79 -23.28
N ILE A 396 28.12 -18.64 -23.03
CA ILE A 396 27.46 -17.33 -22.92
C ILE A 396 26.75 -16.99 -24.24
N LEU A 397 27.45 -17.10 -25.37
CA LEU A 397 26.90 -16.82 -26.70
C LEU A 397 25.76 -17.76 -27.08
N GLN A 398 25.81 -19.03 -26.66
CA GLN A 398 24.74 -20.00 -26.93
C GLN A 398 23.49 -19.72 -26.08
N LYS A 399 23.66 -19.38 -24.79
CA LYS A 399 22.56 -18.94 -23.91
C LYS A 399 21.92 -17.64 -24.40
N LEU A 400 22.72 -16.67 -24.86
CA LEU A 400 22.24 -15.40 -25.42
C LEU A 400 21.49 -15.59 -26.74
N LYS A 401 21.92 -16.51 -27.62
CA LYS A 401 21.19 -16.84 -28.86
C LYS A 401 19.83 -17.50 -28.63
N GLY A 402 19.66 -18.21 -27.50
CA GLY A 402 18.37 -18.80 -27.09
C GLY A 402 17.44 -17.84 -26.36
N MET A 403 17.96 -16.71 -25.86
CA MET A 403 17.15 -15.64 -25.27
C MET A 403 16.57 -14.79 -26.42
N ASN A 404 15.27 -14.95 -26.68
CA ASN A 404 14.58 -14.20 -27.73
C ASN A 404 14.73 -12.68 -27.50
N CYS A 405 15.64 -12.02 -28.22
CA CYS A 405 15.95 -10.58 -28.15
C CYS A 405 14.86 -9.67 -28.74
N ALA A 406 13.61 -10.12 -28.83
CA ALA A 406 12.52 -9.34 -29.42
C ALA A 406 12.03 -8.17 -28.53
N CYS A 407 12.63 -7.95 -27.36
CA CYS A 407 12.20 -6.94 -26.38
C CYS A 407 13.10 -5.69 -26.30
N LEU A 408 14.11 -5.56 -27.16
CA LEU A 408 15.00 -4.39 -27.21
C LEU A 408 14.52 -3.27 -28.16
N MET A 409 13.35 -3.44 -28.78
CA MET A 409 12.62 -2.35 -29.43
C MET A 409 11.34 -2.08 -28.64
N ILE A 410 11.37 -1.07 -27.77
CA ILE A 410 10.29 -0.12 -27.40
C ILE A 410 10.88 0.93 -26.45
#